data_AF-A0A3D5X6I3-F1
#
_entry.id   AF-A0A3D5X6I3-F1
#
_cell.length_a   1.000
_cell.length_b   1.000
_cell.length_c   1.000
_cell.angle_alpha   90.00
_cell.angle_beta   90.00
_cell.angle_gamma   90.00
#
_symmetry.space_group_name_H-M   'P 1'
#
loop_
_entity.id
_entity.type
_entity.pdbx_description
1 polymer ?
#
loop_
_entity_poly.entity_id
_entity_poly.type
_entity_poly.pdbx_seq_one_letter_code
_entity_poly.pdbx_strand_id
1 'polypeptide(L)' 'PDGKFSLGCLRCVGACGLAPVVLIGEKVYGRVSPAGVADILKEYE' A
#
# COMPACT_ATOMS: atom_id res chain seq x y z
N PRO A 1 -11.52 14.98 -5.88
CA PRO A 1 -10.76 13.77 -6.26
C PRO A 1 -9.50 14.16 -7.03
N ASP A 2 -8.36 14.21 -6.35
CA ASP A 2 -7.09 14.77 -6.81
C ASP A 2 -6.37 13.98 -7.92
N GLY A 3 -6.92 12.85 -8.37
CA GLY A 3 -6.37 12.06 -9.50
C GLY A 3 -4.97 11.47 -9.27
N LYS A 4 -4.36 11.69 -8.10
CA LYS A 4 -2.99 11.30 -7.77
C LYS A 4 -2.82 9.79 -7.52
N PHE A 5 -3.87 9.11 -7.07
CA PHE A 5 -3.79 7.70 -6.68
C PHE A 5 -4.88 6.86 -7.35
N SER A 6 -4.48 5.69 -7.85
CA SER A 6 -5.38 4.67 -8.41
C SER A 6 -5.36 3.45 -7.50
N LEU A 7 -6.53 3.04 -7.02
CA LEU A 7 -6.67 1.82 -6.22
C LEU A 7 -6.87 0.63 -7.15
N GLY A 8 -6.02 -0.39 -7.03
CA GLY A 8 -6.10 -1.62 -7.83
C GLY A 8 -5.97 -2.86 -6.95
N CYS A 9 -6.64 -3.95 -7.36
CA CYS A 9 -6.46 -5.24 -6.73
C CYS A 9 -5.22 -5.91 -7.34
N LEU A 10 -4.17 -6.07 -6.54
CA LEU A 10 -3.03 -6.91 -6.91
C LEU A 10 -3.23 -8.31 -6.35
N ARG A 11 -2.74 -9.33 -7.07
CA ARG A 11 -2.70 -10.71 -6.57
C ARG A 11 -1.50 -10.88 -5.63
N CYS A 12 -1.00 -12.11 -5.50
CA CYS A 12 0.12 -12.40 -4.61
C CYS A 12 1.37 -11.59 -4.99
N VAL A 13 1.95 -10.90 -4.02
CA VAL A 13 3.23 -10.17 -4.14
C VAL A 13 4.40 -11.03 -3.64
N GLY A 14 4.17 -12.29 -3.28
CA GLY A 14 5.17 -13.18 -2.70
C GLY A 14 5.55 -12.86 -1.24
N ALA A 15 4.89 -11.89 -0.62
CA ALA A 15 5.19 -11.40 0.73
C ALA A 15 4.22 -11.98 1.80
N CYS A 16 3.89 -13.27 1.70
CA CYS A 16 2.90 -13.92 2.56
C CYS A 16 3.22 -13.80 4.07
N GLY A 17 4.51 -13.79 4.44
CA GLY A 17 4.94 -13.62 5.85
C GLY A 17 4.83 -12.18 6.39
N LEU A 18 4.52 -11.22 5.53
CA LEU A 18 4.34 -9.80 5.87
C LEU A 18 2.89 -9.34 5.71
N ALA A 19 1.98 -10.28 5.44
CA ALA A 19 0.55 -9.97 5.35
C ALA A 19 0.07 -9.22 6.60
N PRO A 20 -0.75 -8.16 6.46
CA PRO A 20 -1.24 -7.50 5.25
C PRO A 20 -0.17 -6.63 4.55
N VAL A 21 -0.12 -6.70 3.20
CA VAL A 21 0.83 -5.93 2.37
C VAL A 21 0.11 -4.96 1.44
N VAL A 22 0.70 -3.80 1.22
CA VAL A 22 0.24 -2.77 0.27
C VAL A 22 1.39 -2.43 -0.66
N LEU A 23 1.11 -2.34 -1.97
CA LEU A 23 2.08 -1.91 -2.96
C LEU A 23 1.71 -0.50 -3.42
N ILE A 24 2.65 0.44 -3.33
CA ILE A 24 2.50 1.79 -3.90
C ILE A 24 3.66 2.00 -4.86
N GLY A 25 3.34 2.10 -6.16
CA GLY A 25 4.35 2.08 -7.23
C GLY A 25 5.14 0.76 -7.21
N GLU A 26 6.45 0.86 -6.97
CA GLU A 26 7.37 -0.29 -6.86
C GLU A 26 7.76 -0.63 -5.41
N LYS A 27 7.25 0.11 -4.41
CA LYS A 27 7.55 -0.15 -3.00
C LYS A 27 6.52 -1.09 -2.37
N VAL A 28 7.02 -2.15 -1.72
CA VAL A 28 6.22 -3.10 -0.94
C VAL A 28 6.22 -2.66 0.53
N TYR A 29 5.04 -2.35 1.05
CA TYR A 29 4.80 -2.08 2.47
C TYR A 29 4.22 -3.33 3.11
N GLY A 30 4.89 -3.87 4.12
CA GLY A 30 4.45 -5.03 4.90
C GLY A 30 3.93 -4.64 6.28
N ARG A 31 3.12 -5.52 6.90
CA ARG A 31 2.49 -5.31 8.23
C ARG A 31 1.70 -4.01 8.33
N VAL A 32 0.97 -3.68 7.27
CA VAL A 32 0.28 -2.40 7.17
C VAL A 32 -1.05 -2.44 7.92
N SER A 33 -1.22 -1.58 8.92
CA SER A 33 -2.52 -1.37 9.56
C SER A 33 -3.34 -0.33 8.79
N PRO A 34 -4.69 -0.34 8.85
CA PRO A 34 -5.51 0.67 8.17
C PRO A 34 -5.15 2.12 8.58
N ALA A 35 -4.75 2.34 9.83
CA ALA A 35 -4.21 3.62 10.29
C ALA A 35 -2.86 3.97 9.64
N GLY A 36 -2.00 2.97 9.40
CA GLY A 36 -0.72 3.14 8.72
C GLY A 36 -0.87 3.45 7.23
N VAL A 37 -1.96 3.01 6.58
CA VAL A 37 -2.23 3.36 5.17
C VAL A 37 -2.39 4.87 5.00
N ALA A 38 -3.08 5.54 5.93
CA ALA A 38 -3.25 6.99 5.89
C ALA A 38 -1.93 7.74 6.10
N ASP A 39 -1.02 7.19 6.91
CA ASP A 39 0.31 7.75 7.14
C ASP A 39 1.20 7.58 5.90
N ILE A 40 1.17 6.39 5.29
CA ILE A 40 1.90 6.13 4.05
C ILE A 40 1.40 7.06 2.94
N LEU A 41 0.09 7.29 2.81
CA LEU A 41 -0.47 8.20 1.80
C LEU A 41 -0.03 9.66 2.00
N LYS A 42 0.22 10.11 3.25
CA LYS A 42 0.75 11.45 3.54
C LYS A 42 2.21 11.62 3.11
N GLU A 43 3.02 10.56 3.14
CA GLU A 43 4.39 10.63 2.61
C GLU A 43 4.43 10.88 1.09
N TYR A 44 3.34 10.59 0.37
CA TYR A 44 3.23 10.75 -1.07
C TYR A 44 2.42 11.99 -1.50
N GLU A 45 2.08 12.90 -0.57
CA GLU A 45 1.32 14.13 -0.86
C GLU A 45 2.12 15.22 -1.60
#